data_AF-A0A918I0K3-F1
#
_entry.id   AF-A0A918I0K3-F1
#
_cell.length_a   1.000
_cell.length_b   1.000
_cell.length_c   1.000
_cell.angle_alpha   90.00
_cell.angle_beta   90.00
_cell.angle_gamma   90.00
#
_symmetry.space_group_name_H-M   'P 1'
#
loop_
_entity.id
_entity.type
_entity.pdbx_description
1 polymer ?
#
loop_
_entity_poly.entity_id
_entity_poly.type
_entity_poly.pdbx_seq_one_letter_code
_entity_poly.pdbx_strand_id
1 'polypeptide(L)'
;MSSGTMRSLKRRVTVRDNGCCYVCGGEDADELEHIIPVSQGGSARDLDNLGLIHSEPCHREKTAREAVEGSRRAREKKIQKEDRKR
;
A
#
# COMPACT_ATOMS: atom_id res chain seq x y z
N MET A 1 -7.24 -12.79 -4.97
CA MET A 1 -8.32 -12.07 -4.25
C MET A 1 -9.46 -11.86 -5.24
N SER A 2 -10.74 -12.09 -4.87
CA SER A 2 -11.85 -11.85 -5.80
C SER A 2 -12.02 -10.35 -6.05
N SER A 3 -12.21 -9.97 -7.32
CA SER A 3 -12.43 -8.58 -7.74
C SER A 3 -13.65 -7.94 -7.07
N GLY A 4 -14.66 -8.74 -6.67
CA GLY A 4 -15.85 -8.25 -5.97
C GLY A 4 -15.58 -7.72 -4.55
N THR A 5 -14.65 -8.33 -3.82
CA THR A 5 -14.28 -7.90 -2.46
C THR A 5 -13.60 -6.54 -2.48
N MET A 6 -12.67 -6.31 -3.42
CA MET A 6 -11.95 -5.03 -3.51
C MET A 6 -12.85 -3.89 -3.97
N ARG A 7 -13.81 -4.13 -4.88
CA ARG A 7 -14.81 -3.14 -5.26
C ARG A 7 -15.67 -2.70 -4.06
N SER A 8 -16.05 -3.64 -3.21
CA SER A 8 -16.84 -3.35 -2.00
C SER A 8 -16.02 -2.55 -0.98
N LEU A 9 -14.75 -2.92 -0.77
CA LEU A 9 -13.83 -2.16 0.09
C LEU A 9 -13.60 -0.75 -0.45
N LYS A 10 -13.42 -0.59 -1.77
CA LYS A 10 -13.20 0.72 -2.39
C LYS A 10 -14.37 1.65 -2.11
N ARG A 11 -15.61 1.18 -2.29
CA ARG A 11 -16.80 1.98 -1.95
C ARG A 11 -16.80 2.43 -0.49
N ARG A 12 -16.43 1.56 0.46
CA ARG A 12 -16.38 1.91 1.90
C ARG A 12 -15.29 2.95 2.18
N VAL A 13 -14.12 2.79 1.60
CA VAL A 13 -12.98 3.72 1.75
C VAL A 13 -13.28 5.05 1.09
N THR A 14 -13.92 5.09 -0.09
CA THR A 14 -14.36 6.33 -0.73
C THR A 14 -15.32 7.13 0.16
N VAL A 15 -16.26 6.48 0.83
CA VAL A 15 -17.17 7.15 1.76
C VAL A 15 -16.43 7.66 2.99
N ARG A 16 -15.49 6.87 3.54
CA ARG A 16 -14.68 7.27 4.71
C ARG A 16 -13.79 8.47 4.41
N ASP A 17 -13.15 8.47 3.24
CA ASP A 17 -12.11 9.43 2.87
C ASP A 17 -12.66 10.61 2.06
N ASN A 18 -13.99 10.70 1.86
CA ASN A 18 -14.63 11.72 1.02
C ASN A 18 -14.01 11.81 -0.40
N GLY A 19 -13.62 10.68 -0.99
CA GLY A 19 -12.94 10.68 -2.28
C GLY A 19 -11.53 11.29 -2.28
N CYS A 20 -10.96 11.62 -1.12
CA CYS A 20 -9.67 12.29 -1.02
C CYS A 20 -8.51 11.29 -1.00
N CYS A 21 -7.43 11.67 -1.66
CA CYS A 21 -6.17 10.94 -1.69
C CYS A 21 -5.50 10.99 -0.32
N TYR A 22 -5.16 9.83 0.25
CA TYR A 22 -4.52 9.77 1.56
C TYR A 22 -3.05 10.27 1.53
N VAL A 23 -2.44 10.38 0.34
CA VAL A 23 -1.05 10.84 0.17
C VAL A 23 -0.96 12.36 0.09
N CYS A 24 -1.78 12.98 -0.76
CA CYS A 24 -1.70 14.43 -1.01
C CYS A 24 -2.87 15.24 -0.43
N GLY A 25 -3.96 14.58 -0.01
CA GLY A 25 -5.18 15.21 0.49
C GLY A 25 -6.13 15.75 -0.58
N GLY A 26 -5.75 15.68 -1.86
CA GLY A 26 -6.59 16.17 -2.97
C GLY A 26 -7.79 15.27 -3.26
N GLU A 27 -8.88 15.85 -3.77
CA GLU A 27 -10.11 15.15 -4.15
C GLU A 27 -9.90 14.27 -5.41
N ASP A 28 -10.94 13.52 -5.80
CA ASP A 28 -10.98 12.68 -7.01
C ASP A 28 -9.93 11.55 -7.07
N ALA A 29 -9.59 10.95 -5.93
CA ALA A 29 -8.72 9.78 -5.89
C ALA A 29 -9.39 8.54 -6.51
N ASP A 30 -8.72 7.94 -7.50
CA ASP A 30 -9.31 6.97 -8.43
C ASP A 30 -8.91 5.51 -8.18
N GLU A 31 -7.96 5.23 -7.29
CA GLU A 31 -7.51 3.88 -6.96
C GLU A 31 -7.69 3.54 -5.47
N LEU A 32 -7.85 2.25 -5.18
CA LEU A 32 -7.81 1.73 -3.81
C LEU A 32 -6.48 1.02 -3.62
N GLU A 33 -5.75 1.42 -2.59
CA GLU A 33 -4.37 0.97 -2.41
C GLU A 33 -4.06 0.58 -0.96
N HIS A 34 -3.09 -0.32 -0.80
CA HIS A 34 -2.62 -0.75 0.50
C HIS A 34 -1.58 0.23 1.04
N ILE A 35 -1.86 0.85 2.18
CA ILE A 35 -0.95 1.80 2.85
C ILE A 35 0.37 1.10 3.18
N ILE A 36 0.30 -0.09 3.76
CA ILE A 36 1.41 -1.02 3.96
C ILE A 36 1.24 -2.18 2.96
N PRO A 37 2.24 -2.49 2.12
CA PRO A 37 2.15 -3.63 1.21
C PRO A 37 1.93 -4.95 1.95
N VAL A 38 1.11 -5.83 1.38
CA VAL A 38 0.85 -7.17 1.93
C VAL A 38 2.15 -7.98 2.07
N SER A 39 3.08 -7.84 1.13
CA SER A 39 4.41 -8.46 1.17
C SER A 39 5.28 -7.99 2.35
N GLN A 40 4.93 -6.84 2.94
CA GLN A 40 5.60 -6.24 4.09
C GLN A 40 4.80 -6.41 5.40
N GLY A 41 3.74 -7.22 5.39
CA GLY A 41 2.91 -7.51 6.57
C GLY A 41 1.65 -6.64 6.68
N GLY A 42 1.33 -5.82 5.68
CA GLY A 42 0.08 -5.07 5.66
C GLY A 42 -1.16 -5.96 5.53
N SER A 43 -2.25 -5.57 6.19
CA SER A 43 -3.51 -6.28 6.06
C SER A 43 -4.10 -6.13 4.67
N ALA A 44 -4.52 -7.23 4.07
CA ALA A 44 -5.09 -7.23 2.72
C ALA A 44 -6.51 -6.63 2.65
N ARG A 45 -7.22 -6.54 3.78
CA ARG A 45 -8.67 -6.21 3.84
C ARG A 45 -9.07 -5.25 4.95
N ASP A 46 -8.15 -4.96 5.88
CA ASP A 46 -8.45 -4.00 6.94
C ASP A 46 -8.59 -2.61 6.33
N LEU A 47 -9.66 -1.89 6.72
CA LEU A 47 -9.88 -0.53 6.25
C LEU A 47 -8.74 0.38 6.70
N ASP A 48 -8.13 0.13 7.86
CA ASP A 48 -7.05 0.94 8.39
C ASP A 48 -5.74 0.80 7.57
N ASN A 49 -5.62 -0.25 6.76
CA ASN A 49 -4.51 -0.43 5.82
C ASN A 49 -4.89 -0.13 4.37
N LEU A 50 -6.08 0.41 4.11
CA LEU A 50 -6.57 0.75 2.79
C LEU A 50 -6.83 2.26 2.70
N GLY A 51 -6.41 2.87 1.61
CA GLY A 51 -6.65 4.30 1.34
C GLY A 51 -6.96 4.55 -0.12
N LEU A 52 -7.64 5.65 -0.42
CA LEU A 52 -7.76 6.13 -1.78
C LEU A 52 -6.49 6.87 -2.21
N ILE A 53 -6.06 6.65 -3.44
CA ILE A 53 -4.86 7.29 -4.00
C ILE A 53 -5.13 7.68 -5.45
N HIS A 54 -4.52 8.79 -5.90
CA HIS A 54 -4.45 9.09 -7.33
C HIS A 54 -3.51 8.10 -8.01
N SER A 55 -3.95 7.54 -9.13
CA SER A 55 -3.08 6.70 -9.98
C SER A 55 -1.77 7.42 -10.35
N GLU A 56 -1.84 8.73 -10.64
CA GLU A 56 -0.68 9.58 -10.89
C GLU A 56 -0.82 10.97 -10.21
N PRO A 57 0.27 11.57 -9.69
CA PRO A 57 1.61 10.98 -9.52
C PRO A 57 1.72 10.12 -8.25
N CYS A 58 0.71 10.16 -7.37
CA CYS A 58 0.81 9.67 -5.99
C CYS A 58 1.14 8.17 -5.91
N HIS A 59 0.37 7.32 -6.59
CA HIS A 59 0.57 5.86 -6.53
C HIS A 59 1.88 5.43 -7.18
N ARG A 60 2.27 6.04 -8.30
CA ARG A 60 3.58 5.82 -8.94
C ARG A 60 4.74 6.17 -8.01
N GLU A 61 4.68 7.32 -7.36
CA GLU A 61 5.72 7.74 -6.41
C GLU A 61 5.80 6.82 -5.20
N LYS A 62 4.67 6.41 -4.63
CA LYS A 62 4.64 5.44 -3.54
C LYS A 62 5.27 4.13 -3.96
N THR A 63 4.84 3.57 -5.09
CA THR A 63 5.38 2.31 -5.63
C THR A 63 6.91 2.37 -5.80
N ALA A 64 7.43 3.49 -6.31
CA ALA A 64 8.88 3.69 -6.45
C ALA A 64 9.60 3.68 -5.09
N ARG A 65 9.05 4.39 -4.09
CA ARG A 65 9.60 4.40 -2.72
C ARG A 65 9.59 3.00 -2.10
N GLU A 66 8.49 2.26 -2.29
CA GLU A 66 8.34 0.90 -1.75
C GLU A 66 9.28 -0.11 -2.40
N ALA A 67 9.59 0.03 -3.68
CA ALA A 67 10.57 -0.81 -4.37
C ALA A 67 11.98 -0.63 -3.78
N VAL A 68 12.36 0.61 -3.46
CA VAL A 68 13.63 0.93 -2.80
C VAL A 68 13.66 0.30 -1.39
N GLU A 69 12.61 0.50 -0.60
CA GLU A 69 12.52 -0.06 0.75
C GLU A 69 12.50 -1.60 0.76
N GLY A 70 11.79 -2.22 -0.18
CA GLY A 70 11.77 -3.67 -0.35
C GLY A 70 13.16 -4.24 -0.65
N SER A 71 13.91 -3.55 -1.51
CA SER A 71 15.30 -3.91 -1.83
C SER A 71 16.22 -3.81 -0.61
N ARG A 72 16.06 -2.74 0.20
CA ARG A 72 16.80 -2.55 1.44
C ARG A 72 16.54 -3.67 2.45
N ARG A 73 15.26 -3.97 2.73
CA ARG A 73 14.87 -5.04 3.65
C ARG A 73 15.35 -6.43 3.20
N ALA A 74 15.36 -6.69 1.88
CA ALA A 74 15.87 -7.95 1.35
C ALA A 74 17.38 -8.12 1.64
N ARG A 75 18.17 -7.04 1.51
CA ARG A 75 19.59 -7.03 1.86
C ARG A 75 19.82 -7.25 3.36
N GLU A 76 19.07 -6.53 4.21
CA GLU A 76 19.15 -6.69 5.68
C GLU A 76 18.83 -8.12 6.12
N LYS A 77 17.78 -8.74 5.57
CA LYS A 77 17.43 -10.15 5.85
C LYS A 77 18.53 -11.12 5.43
N LYS A 78 19.24 -10.82 4.34
CA LYS A 78 20.37 -11.65 3.88
C LYS A 78 21.51 -11.62 4.90
N ILE A 79 21.88 -10.42 5.38
CA ILE A 79 22.93 -10.22 6.39
C ILE A 79 22.57 -10.97 7.68
N GLN A 80 21.36 -10.76 8.22
CA GLN A 80 20.91 -11.43 9.45
C GLN A 80 20.94 -12.96 9.34
N LYS A 81 20.60 -13.51 8.16
CA LYS A 81 20.65 -14.96 7.90
C LYS A 81 22.08 -15.48 7.85
N GLU A 82 23.04 -14.69 7.38
CA GLU A 82 24.46 -15.03 7.38
C GLU A 82 25.03 -15.00 8.80
N ASP A 83 24.67 -14.00 9.60
CA ASP A 83 25.08 -13.89 11.01
C ASP A 83 24.53 -15.05 11.85
N ARG A 84 23.26 -15.43 11.68
CA ARG A 84 22.65 -16.58 12.40
C ARG A 84 23.32 -17.92 12.11
N LYS A 85 24.09 -18.03 11.02
CA LYS A 85 24.79 -19.26 10.63
C LYS A 85 26.19 -19.39 11.23
N ARG A 86 26.72 -18.32 11.83
CA ARG A 86 28.01 -18.31 12.52
C ARG A 86 27.82 -18.75 13.97
#